data_AF-A0A2V8CQY2-F1
#
_entry.id   AF-A0A2V8CQY2-F1
#
_cell.length_a   1.000
_cell.length_b   1.000
_cell.length_c   1.000
_cell.angle_alpha   90.00
_cell.angle_beta   90.00
_cell.angle_gamma   90.00
#
_symmetry.space_group_name_H-M   'P 1'
#
loop_
_entity.id
_entity.type
_entity.pdbx_description
1 polymer ?
#
loop_
_entity_poly.entity_id
_entity_poly.type
_entity_poly.pdbx_seq_one_letter_code
_entity_poly.pdbx_strand_id
1 'polypeptide(L)'
;MRHTLTTVVIAALFAAAAQAQTESTKAPVPHQQVISTNPLGAIVKWFNVEYERKITPATTWGVAASTFDEMDYRSASLLVRWYPQQAALDGFYLGARTGVYHFENYSRRATVLPGAGLEIGHAWLFGPKRNASVNLGFGLTRLFGKDADGYGAPSVLPNVRLANIGIAF
;
A
#
# COMPACT_ATOMS: atom_id res chain seq x y z
N MET A 1 -23.36 -7.59 -18.74
CA MET A 1 -24.12 -7.96 -17.52
C MET A 1 -23.34 -8.86 -16.54
N ARG A 2 -22.18 -9.44 -16.90
CA ARG A 2 -21.35 -10.23 -15.97
C ARG A 2 -20.51 -9.40 -14.98
N HIS A 3 -20.17 -8.15 -15.31
CA HIS A 3 -19.36 -7.27 -14.44
C HIS A 3 -20.15 -6.57 -13.32
N THR A 4 -21.46 -6.39 -13.50
CA THR A 4 -22.34 -5.78 -12.50
C THR A 4 -22.58 -6.71 -11.31
N LEU A 5 -22.66 -8.02 -11.53
CA LEU A 5 -22.80 -9.03 -10.48
C LEU A 5 -21.54 -9.13 -9.59
N THR A 6 -20.34 -9.05 -10.17
CA THR A 6 -19.08 -9.12 -9.40
C THR A 6 -18.86 -7.90 -8.50
N THR A 7 -19.26 -6.72 -8.97
CA THR A 7 -19.10 -5.45 -8.23
C THR A 7 -20.01 -5.38 -7.00
N VAL A 8 -21.23 -5.93 -7.10
CA VAL A 8 -22.20 -5.97 -5.99
C VAL A 8 -21.76 -6.95 -4.88
N VAL A 9 -21.14 -8.08 -5.24
CA VAL A 9 -20.64 -9.06 -4.26
C VAL A 9 -19.49 -8.47 -3.42
N ILE A 10 -18.56 -7.73 -4.05
CA ILE A 10 -17.44 -7.12 -3.35
C ILE A 10 -17.93 -6.05 -2.36
N ALA A 11 -18.82 -5.15 -2.79
CA ALA A 11 -19.40 -4.13 -1.91
C ALA A 11 -20.20 -4.71 -0.74
N ALA A 12 -20.95 -5.79 -0.97
CA ALA A 12 -21.73 -6.47 0.07
C ALA A 12 -20.84 -7.15 1.13
N LEU A 13 -19.69 -7.73 0.72
CA LEU A 13 -18.73 -8.33 1.65
C LEU A 13 -18.08 -7.28 2.57
N PHE A 14 -17.77 -6.09 2.05
CA PHE A 14 -17.23 -4.99 2.86
C PHE A 14 -18.26 -4.42 3.86
N ALA A 15 -19.54 -4.33 3.46
CA ALA A 15 -20.60 -3.82 4.33
C ALA A 15 -20.95 -4.80 5.48
N ALA A 16 -21.01 -6.10 5.21
CA ALA A 16 -21.30 -7.11 6.23
C ALA A 16 -20.14 -7.27 7.23
N ALA A 17 -18.89 -7.16 6.79
CA ALA A 17 -17.72 -7.19 7.66
C ALA A 17 -17.65 -5.98 8.62
N ALA A 18 -18.16 -4.82 8.20
CA ALA A 18 -18.20 -3.61 9.03
C ALA A 18 -19.23 -3.72 10.18
N GLN A 19 -20.29 -4.51 10.03
CA GLN A 19 -21.35 -4.67 11.04
C GLN A 19 -21.06 -5.78 12.07
N ALA A 20 -20.06 -6.64 11.83
CA ALA A 20 -19.73 -7.78 12.68
C ALA A 20 -18.53 -7.55 13.63
N GLN A 21 -17.95 -6.34 13.67
CA GLN A 21 -16.79 -6.08 14.52
C GLN A 21 -17.20 -5.86 15.99
N THR A 22 -16.99 -6.90 16.80
CA THR A 22 -16.94 -6.81 18.27
C THR A 22 -15.70 -6.04 18.74
N GLU A 23 -15.63 -5.75 20.03
CA GLU A 23 -14.54 -5.08 20.77
C GLU A 23 -13.14 -5.38 20.22
N SER A 24 -12.30 -4.34 20.11
CA SER A 24 -10.99 -4.43 19.47
C SER A 24 -10.13 -5.54 20.09
N THR A 25 -9.57 -6.41 19.26
CA THR A 25 -8.67 -7.50 19.70
C THR A 25 -7.26 -7.02 20.04
N LYS A 26 -6.99 -5.71 19.92
CA LYS A 26 -5.70 -5.08 20.25
C LYS A 26 -5.92 -3.77 21.00
N ALA A 27 -4.95 -3.42 21.84
CA ALA A 27 -4.96 -2.10 22.48
C ALA A 27 -4.84 -0.98 21.43
N PRO A 28 -5.67 0.09 21.54
CA PRO A 28 -5.60 1.22 20.63
C PRO A 28 -4.17 1.78 20.51
N VAL A 29 -3.75 2.05 19.29
CA VAL A 29 -2.44 2.66 19.02
C VAL A 29 -2.46 4.14 19.46
N PRO A 30 -1.49 4.64 20.23
CA PRO A 30 -1.50 6.03 20.71
C PRO A 30 -1.15 7.07 19.63
N HIS A 31 -0.36 6.68 18.63
CA HIS A 31 0.13 7.56 17.56
C HIS A 31 -0.88 7.75 16.45
N GLN A 32 -0.84 8.88 15.76
CA GLN A 32 -1.77 9.17 14.66
C GLN A 32 -1.16 8.88 13.30
N GLN A 33 0.18 8.87 13.22
CA GLN A 33 0.92 8.88 11.97
C GLN A 33 2.11 7.95 12.04
N VAL A 34 2.53 7.41 10.89
CA VAL A 34 3.79 6.68 10.69
C VAL A 34 4.45 7.19 9.43
N ILE A 35 5.76 7.41 9.51
CA ILE A 35 6.62 7.51 8.31
C ILE A 35 7.56 6.32 8.29
N SER A 36 7.69 5.65 7.14
CA SER A 36 8.51 4.46 7.00
C SER A 36 9.24 4.40 5.67
N THR A 37 10.33 3.62 5.62
CA THR A 37 11.15 3.38 4.43
C THR A 37 11.72 1.95 4.49
N ASN A 38 12.18 1.42 3.37
CA ASN A 38 12.83 0.12 3.27
C ASN A 38 14.35 0.28 3.22
N PRO A 39 15.06 0.17 4.36
CA PRO A 39 16.52 0.25 4.36
C PRO A 39 17.18 -0.90 3.60
N LEU A 40 16.53 -2.08 3.49
CA LEU A 40 17.06 -3.20 2.72
C LEU A 40 16.97 -2.92 1.22
N GLY A 41 15.87 -2.32 0.77
CA GLY A 41 15.71 -1.85 -0.61
C GLY A 41 16.79 -0.84 -1.00
N ALA A 42 17.12 0.08 -0.09
CA ALA A 42 18.15 1.08 -0.34
C ALA A 42 19.52 0.48 -0.68
N ILE A 43 19.87 -0.69 -0.11
CA ILE A 43 21.12 -1.42 -0.43
C ILE A 43 21.16 -1.84 -1.90
N VAL A 44 20.01 -2.21 -2.47
CA VAL A 44 19.86 -2.59 -3.88
C VAL A 44 19.34 -1.44 -4.74
N LYS A 45 19.55 -0.18 -4.33
CA LYS A 45 19.12 1.04 -5.04
C LYS A 45 17.61 1.15 -5.29
N TRP A 46 16.81 0.46 -4.49
CA TRP A 46 15.36 0.58 -4.47
C TRP A 46 14.94 1.41 -3.26
N PHE A 47 14.68 2.69 -3.48
CA PHE A 47 14.19 3.58 -2.44
C PHE A 47 12.66 3.56 -2.40
N ASN A 48 12.09 3.50 -1.19
CA ASN A 48 10.68 3.79 -0.98
C ASN A 48 10.50 4.59 0.30
N VAL A 49 9.49 5.45 0.30
CA VAL A 49 9.04 6.15 1.49
C VAL A 49 7.52 6.11 1.53
N GLU A 50 6.97 5.85 2.70
CA GLU A 50 5.54 5.84 2.94
C GLU A 50 5.20 6.68 4.16
N TYR A 51 4.20 7.53 4.02
CA TYR A 51 3.53 8.21 5.11
C TYR A 51 2.12 7.66 5.23
N GLU A 52 1.70 7.33 6.45
CA GLU A 52 0.38 6.81 6.76
C GLU A 52 -0.21 7.56 7.96
N ARG A 53 -1.51 7.84 7.91
CA ARG A 53 -2.25 8.54 8.96
C ARG A 53 -3.60 7.89 9.21
N LYS A 54 -3.99 7.81 10.47
CA LYS A 54 -5.31 7.33 10.88
C LYS A 54 -6.43 8.26 10.43
N ILE A 55 -7.52 7.64 10.00
CA ILE A 55 -8.84 8.26 9.83
C ILE A 55 -9.73 7.83 10.99
N THR A 56 -9.72 6.52 11.27
CA THR A 56 -10.50 5.87 12.32
C THR A 56 -9.61 4.87 13.07
N PRO A 57 -10.10 4.24 14.15
CA PRO A 57 -9.38 3.12 14.77
C PRO A 57 -9.12 1.96 13.81
N ALA A 58 -9.90 1.82 12.74
CA ALA A 58 -9.80 0.71 11.79
C ALA A 58 -9.22 1.11 10.42
N THR A 59 -9.04 2.40 10.12
CA THR A 59 -8.72 2.84 8.75
C THR A 59 -7.67 3.92 8.74
N THR A 60 -6.78 3.84 7.76
CA THR A 60 -5.75 4.84 7.48
C THR A 60 -5.76 5.26 6.01
N TRP A 61 -5.21 6.43 5.74
CA TRP A 61 -4.79 6.83 4.40
C TRP A 61 -3.29 7.11 4.40
N GLY A 62 -2.68 7.11 3.23
CA GLY A 62 -1.26 7.42 3.11
C GLY A 62 -0.84 7.81 1.71
N VAL A 63 0.42 8.20 1.62
CA VAL A 63 1.13 8.44 0.36
C VAL A 63 2.39 7.60 0.34
N ALA A 64 2.76 7.13 -0.83
CA ALA A 64 3.98 6.38 -1.06
C ALA A 64 4.71 6.92 -2.28
N ALA A 65 6.02 7.05 -2.17
CA ALA A 65 6.90 7.30 -3.30
C ALA A 65 7.95 6.19 -3.38
N SER A 66 8.34 5.82 -4.59
CA SER A 66 9.40 4.84 -4.79
C SER A 66 10.20 5.14 -6.04
N THR A 67 11.50 4.85 -5.98
CA THR A 67 12.42 4.90 -7.11
C THR A 67 13.21 3.60 -7.16
N PHE A 68 13.44 3.07 -8.35
CA PHE A 68 14.35 1.95 -8.53
C PHE A 68 15.24 2.25 -9.73
N ASP A 69 16.49 2.58 -9.43
CA ASP A 69 17.41 3.19 -10.39
C ASP A 69 17.80 2.22 -11.51
N GLU A 70 17.90 0.92 -11.23
CA GLU A 70 18.28 -0.08 -12.25
C GLU A 70 17.23 -0.22 -13.37
N MET A 71 15.99 0.18 -13.11
CA MET A 71 14.89 0.11 -14.09
C MET A 71 14.40 1.49 -14.54
N ASP A 72 15.07 2.57 -14.12
CA ASP A 72 14.59 3.95 -14.23
C ASP A 72 13.10 4.09 -13.88
N TYR A 73 12.73 3.43 -12.79
CA TYR A 73 11.36 3.36 -12.31
C TYR A 73 11.12 4.42 -11.25
N ARG A 74 10.00 5.13 -11.37
CA ARG A 74 9.53 6.06 -10.34
C ARG A 74 8.03 5.91 -10.16
N SER A 75 7.55 6.03 -8.93
CA SER A 75 6.11 5.99 -8.65
C SER A 75 5.72 6.94 -7.53
N ALA A 76 4.51 7.48 -7.64
CA ALA A 76 3.82 8.19 -6.57
C ALA A 76 2.41 7.60 -6.42
N SER A 77 2.00 7.27 -5.21
CA SER A 77 0.75 6.56 -4.95
C SER A 77 0.06 7.05 -3.69
N LEU A 78 -1.27 6.96 -3.71
CA LEU A 78 -2.15 7.04 -2.56
C LEU A 78 -2.46 5.63 -2.04
N LEU A 79 -2.67 5.55 -0.72
CA LEU A 79 -2.92 4.34 0.03
C LEU A 79 -4.16 4.53 0.89
N VAL A 80 -4.99 3.49 0.98
CA VAL A 80 -6.02 3.36 2.02
C VAL A 80 -5.90 1.97 2.59
N ARG A 81 -5.80 1.83 3.92
CA ARG A 81 -5.71 0.53 4.58
C ARG A 81 -6.78 0.38 5.64
N TRP A 82 -7.34 -0.81 5.68
CA TRP A 82 -8.31 -1.24 6.67
C TRP A 82 -7.71 -2.33 7.55
N TYR A 83 -7.82 -2.13 8.86
CA TYR A 83 -7.32 -2.97 9.94
C TYR A 83 -8.51 -3.64 10.63
N PRO A 84 -8.80 -4.92 10.35
CA PRO A 84 -9.97 -5.62 10.88
C PRO A 84 -10.00 -5.71 12.42
N GLN A 85 -8.84 -5.53 13.08
CA GLN A 85 -8.73 -5.57 14.54
C GLN A 85 -9.06 -4.22 15.21
N GLN A 86 -9.38 -3.18 14.44
CA GLN A 86 -9.57 -1.80 14.92
C GLN A 86 -8.35 -1.22 15.66
N ALA A 87 -7.15 -1.65 15.27
CA ALA A 87 -5.87 -1.15 15.75
C ALA A 87 -5.03 -0.61 14.58
N ALA A 88 -5.51 0.48 13.97
CA ALA A 88 -4.83 1.13 12.85
C ALA A 88 -3.36 1.43 13.19
N LEU A 89 -2.47 1.18 12.21
CA LEU A 89 -1.00 1.22 12.32
C LEU A 89 -0.35 0.04 13.06
N ASP A 90 -1.11 -0.92 13.62
CA ASP A 90 -0.56 -2.08 14.33
C ASP A 90 -1.44 -3.33 14.19
N GLY A 91 -1.15 -4.16 13.21
CA GLY A 91 -1.86 -5.40 12.96
C GLY A 91 -1.94 -5.74 11.48
N PHE A 92 -2.76 -6.74 11.20
CA PHE A 92 -3.07 -7.14 9.84
C PHE A 92 -3.89 -6.05 9.14
N TYR A 93 -3.62 -5.84 7.86
CA TYR A 93 -4.39 -4.91 7.04
C TYR A 93 -4.67 -5.44 5.65
N LEU A 94 -5.79 -4.97 5.10
CA LEU A 94 -6.13 -5.01 3.68
C LEU A 94 -6.11 -3.59 3.15
N GLY A 95 -5.39 -3.36 2.06
CA GLY A 95 -5.21 -2.04 1.49
C GLY A 95 -5.58 -1.96 0.02
N ALA A 96 -5.96 -0.76 -0.38
CA ALA A 96 -6.07 -0.36 -1.77
C ALA A 96 -5.01 0.71 -2.06
N ARG A 97 -4.47 0.68 -3.28
CA ARG A 97 -3.46 1.61 -3.78
C ARG A 97 -3.91 2.16 -5.12
N THR A 98 -3.68 3.44 -5.35
CA THR A 98 -3.79 4.04 -6.68
C THR A 98 -2.69 5.06 -6.88
N GLY A 99 -2.16 5.20 -8.10
CA GLY A 99 -1.03 6.07 -8.32
C GLY A 99 -0.62 6.18 -9.77
N VAL A 100 0.50 6.86 -9.98
CA VAL A 100 1.16 7.02 -11.28
C VAL A 100 2.53 6.35 -11.22
N TYR A 101 2.86 5.67 -12.32
CA TYR A 101 4.05 4.85 -12.46
C TYR A 101 4.77 5.25 -13.73
N HIS A 102 6.05 5.56 -13.61
CA HIS A 102 6.89 6.11 -14.66
C HIS A 102 8.07 5.19 -14.93
N PHE A 103 8.33 4.95 -16.21
CA PHE A 103 9.42 4.09 -16.70
C PHE A 103 10.18 4.84 -17.79
N GLU A 104 11.50 4.99 -17.66
CA GLU A 104 12.31 5.73 -18.66
C GLU A 104 12.97 4.82 -19.72
N ASN A 105 12.97 3.49 -19.56
CA ASN A 105 13.86 2.60 -20.34
C ASN A 105 13.22 1.64 -21.35
N TYR A 106 12.00 1.91 -21.83
CA TYR A 106 11.49 1.19 -23.00
C TYR A 106 11.37 2.15 -24.18
N SER A 107 12.41 2.21 -25.01
CA SER A 107 12.39 2.81 -26.36
C SER A 107 11.93 4.28 -26.42
N ARG A 108 12.74 5.20 -25.85
CA ARG A 108 12.73 6.66 -26.09
C ARG A 108 11.42 7.42 -25.83
N ARG A 109 10.44 6.85 -25.12
CA ARG A 109 9.30 7.62 -24.60
C ARG A 109 9.09 7.27 -23.14
N ALA A 110 9.23 8.27 -22.28
CA ALA A 110 8.79 8.20 -20.90
C ALA A 110 7.28 7.94 -20.88
N THR A 111 6.86 6.84 -20.28
CA THR A 111 5.45 6.47 -20.17
C THR A 111 5.01 6.59 -18.72
N VAL A 112 4.11 7.53 -18.44
CA VAL A 112 3.43 7.66 -17.15
C VAL A 112 2.10 6.93 -17.24
N LEU A 113 1.98 5.82 -16.50
CA LEU A 113 0.77 5.00 -16.46
C LEU A 113 0.06 5.18 -15.12
N PRO A 114 -1.25 5.49 -15.10
CA PRO A 114 -2.04 5.34 -13.89
C PRO A 114 -2.19 3.85 -13.56
N GLY A 115 -2.29 3.52 -12.27
CA GLY A 115 -2.50 2.14 -11.83
C GLY A 115 -3.27 2.07 -10.53
N ALA A 116 -4.01 0.97 -10.35
CA ALA A 116 -4.72 0.67 -9.12
C ALA A 116 -4.47 -0.78 -8.70
N GLY A 117 -4.39 -0.99 -7.39
CA GLY A 117 -3.97 -2.25 -6.81
C GLY A 117 -4.55 -2.53 -5.44
N LEU A 118 -4.35 -3.76 -5.01
CA LEU A 118 -4.69 -4.23 -3.67
C LEU A 118 -3.43 -4.73 -2.99
N GLU A 119 -3.39 -4.59 -1.67
CA GLU A 119 -2.31 -5.08 -0.83
C GLU A 119 -2.85 -5.72 0.44
N ILE A 120 -2.08 -6.65 0.97
CA ILE A 120 -2.29 -7.33 2.24
C ILE A 120 -0.98 -7.25 3.00
N GLY A 121 -1.06 -7.06 4.31
CA GLY A 121 0.16 -6.95 5.10
C GLY A 121 -0.09 -6.99 6.59
N HIS A 122 0.98 -6.80 7.33
CA HIS A 122 0.99 -6.72 8.77
C HIS A 122 1.97 -5.64 9.23
N ALA A 123 1.48 -4.74 10.08
CA ALA A 123 2.24 -3.70 10.75
C ALA A 123 2.49 -4.12 12.21
N TRP A 124 3.68 -3.84 12.71
CA TRP A 124 4.03 -3.98 14.12
C TRP A 124 4.54 -2.64 14.66
N LEU A 125 4.09 -2.30 15.87
CA LEU A 125 4.67 -1.21 16.64
C LEU A 125 5.41 -1.76 17.86
N PHE A 126 6.66 -1.33 18.02
CA PHE A 126 7.58 -1.80 19.05
C PHE A 126 7.96 -0.70 20.03
N GLY A 127 8.52 -1.16 21.14
CA GLY A 127 9.01 -0.33 22.23
C GLY A 127 7.91 0.09 23.21
N PRO A 128 8.28 0.56 24.41
CA PRO A 128 7.30 0.95 25.44
C PRO A 128 6.34 2.06 24.99
N LYS A 129 6.85 2.96 24.13
CA LYS A 129 6.08 4.06 23.55
C LYS A 129 5.41 3.69 22.23
N ARG A 130 5.57 2.46 21.70
CA ARG A 130 5.02 1.99 20.42
C ARG A 130 5.39 2.91 19.23
N ASN A 131 6.59 3.48 19.25
CA ASN A 131 7.04 4.48 18.27
C ASN A 131 7.91 3.88 17.14
N ALA A 132 8.45 2.68 17.30
CA ALA A 132 9.21 2.02 16.24
C ALA A 132 8.26 1.14 15.42
N SER A 133 8.18 1.37 14.11
CA SER A 133 7.30 0.64 13.20
C SER A 133 8.09 -0.31 12.31
N VAL A 134 7.59 -1.53 12.14
CA VAL A 134 8.04 -2.45 11.09
C VAL A 134 6.82 -2.95 10.34
N ASN A 135 6.89 -2.93 9.01
CA ASN A 135 5.77 -3.31 8.16
C ASN A 135 6.23 -4.35 7.14
N LEU A 136 5.42 -5.39 6.99
CA LEU A 136 5.53 -6.37 5.91
C LEU A 136 4.25 -6.35 5.10
N GLY A 137 4.38 -6.46 3.79
CA GLY A 137 3.21 -6.46 2.93
C GLY A 137 3.53 -6.89 1.52
N PHE A 138 2.50 -7.42 0.87
CA PHE A 138 2.54 -7.83 -0.52
C PHE A 138 1.26 -7.35 -1.21
N GLY A 139 1.37 -6.97 -2.46
CA GLY A 139 0.22 -6.53 -3.24
C GLY A 139 0.51 -6.58 -4.73
N LEU A 140 -0.51 -6.29 -5.50
CA LEU A 140 -0.45 -6.23 -6.96
C LEU A 140 -1.14 -4.96 -7.43
N THR A 141 -0.46 -4.19 -8.28
CA THR A 141 -1.04 -3.06 -8.99
C THR A 141 -1.24 -3.43 -10.44
N ARG A 142 -2.45 -3.23 -10.97
CA ARG A 142 -2.68 -3.23 -12.42
C ARG A 142 -2.39 -1.84 -12.97
N LEU A 143 -1.58 -1.78 -14.02
CA LEU A 143 -1.35 -0.56 -14.79
C LEU A 143 -2.43 -0.41 -15.87
N PHE A 144 -2.84 0.83 -16.12
CA PHE A 144 -3.85 1.17 -17.12
C PHE A 144 -3.24 2.05 -18.20
N GLY A 145 -3.54 1.74 -19.45
CA GLY A 145 -3.10 2.51 -20.61
C GLY A 145 -2.95 1.62 -21.84
N LYS A 146 -3.28 2.16 -23.03
CA LYS A 146 -3.09 1.46 -24.32
C LYS A 146 -1.63 1.13 -24.61
N ASP A 147 -0.73 1.76 -23.87
CA ASP A 147 0.72 1.66 -24.00
C ASP A 147 1.34 0.59 -23.08
N ALA A 148 0.56 -0.04 -22.18
CA ALA A 148 1.06 -1.10 -21.30
C ALA A 148 1.55 -2.31 -22.13
N ASP A 149 0.74 -2.76 -23.09
CA ASP A 149 1.09 -3.91 -23.94
C ASP A 149 2.00 -3.53 -25.13
N GLY A 150 1.97 -2.26 -25.56
CA GLY A 150 2.70 -1.78 -26.75
C GLY A 150 4.15 -1.36 -26.52
N TYR A 151 4.54 -1.06 -25.28
CA TYR A 151 5.88 -0.57 -24.93
C TYR A 151 6.66 -1.52 -24.00
N GLY A 152 6.17 -2.74 -23.76
CA GLY A 152 6.87 -3.71 -22.90
C GLY A 152 6.79 -3.41 -21.41
N ALA A 153 5.91 -2.51 -20.98
CA ALA A 153 5.64 -2.29 -19.57
C ALA A 153 4.80 -3.46 -19.00
N PRO A 154 5.09 -3.96 -17.80
CA PRO A 154 4.29 -5.03 -17.20
C PRO A 154 2.86 -4.52 -16.93
N SER A 155 1.85 -5.28 -17.33
CA SER A 155 0.45 -4.95 -17.05
C SER A 155 0.09 -5.06 -15.56
N VAL A 156 0.89 -5.82 -14.80
CA VAL A 156 0.77 -6.01 -13.36
C VAL A 156 2.13 -5.83 -12.69
N LEU A 157 2.20 -4.93 -11.70
CA LEU A 157 3.36 -4.70 -10.87
C LEU A 157 3.19 -5.34 -9.49
N PRO A 158 4.17 -6.13 -9.01
CA PRO A 158 4.22 -6.51 -7.62
C PRO A 158 4.55 -5.31 -6.73
N ASN A 159 3.80 -5.15 -5.65
CA ASN A 159 4.11 -4.22 -4.57
C ASN A 159 4.63 -5.05 -3.40
N VAL A 160 5.90 -4.88 -3.05
CA VAL A 160 6.48 -5.60 -1.91
C VAL A 160 6.99 -4.61 -0.88
N ARG A 161 6.64 -4.84 0.39
CA ARG A 161 7.28 -4.20 1.55
C ARG A 161 8.04 -5.28 2.30
N LEU A 162 9.35 -5.29 2.09
CA LEU A 162 10.27 -6.13 2.84
C LEU A 162 10.82 -5.31 4.00
N ALA A 163 10.20 -5.45 5.16
CA ALA A 163 10.60 -4.80 6.40
C ALA A 163 10.73 -3.28 6.27
N ASN A 164 9.62 -2.60 5.91
CA ASN A 164 9.55 -1.15 5.97
C ASN A 164 9.69 -0.71 7.44
N ILE A 165 10.81 -0.05 7.78
CA ILE A 165 11.11 0.44 9.13
C ILE A 165 10.72 1.92 9.21
N GLY A 166 10.07 2.31 10.29
CA GLY A 166 9.54 3.65 10.45
C GLY A 166 9.41 4.13 11.88
N ILE A 167 8.93 5.36 12.01
CA ILE A 167 8.66 6.01 13.28
C ILE A 167 7.18 6.43 13.32
N ALA A 168 6.50 6.06 14.40
CA ALA A 168 5.15 6.47 14.72
C ALA A 168 5.15 7.67 15.67
N PHE A 169 4.26 8.63 15.42
CA PHE A 169 4.10 9.87 16.19
C PHE A 169 2.68 10.46 16.13
#